data_AF-W7KHK3-F1
#
_entry.id   AF-W7KHK3-F1
#
_cell.length_a   1.000
_cell.length_b   1.000
_cell.length_c   1.000
_cell.angle_alpha   90.00
_cell.angle_beta   90.00
_cell.angle_gamma   90.00
#
_symmetry.space_group_name_H-M   'P 1'
#
loop_
_entity.id
_entity.type
_entity.pdbx_description
1 polymer ?
#
loop_
_entity_poly.entity_id
_entity_poly.type
_entity_poly.pdbx_seq_one_letter_code
_entity_poly.pdbx_strand_id
1 'polypeptide(L)'
;MPSKYLFITKDKVFSYDGKVREMKKVKELDGYEIRLARPMIVYDVEELELQDLMEVLSGPLKLVLDLRFTDFIVYVDHYSKKVEIFANKGKYLELPYSYLPLLRYVLAKIPGGILLENADLSFED
;
A
#
# COMPACT_ATOMS: atom_id res chain seq x y z
N MET A 1 -2.38 18.10 -1.16
CA MET A 1 -2.66 16.66 -0.95
C MET A 1 -3.65 16.53 0.20
N PRO A 2 -4.70 15.69 0.08
CA PRO A 2 -5.59 15.42 1.19
C PRO A 2 -4.82 14.81 2.37
N SER A 3 -5.22 15.18 3.58
CA SER A 3 -4.61 14.69 4.82
C SER A 3 -5.20 13.37 5.29
N LYS A 4 -6.27 12.90 4.64
CA LYS A 4 -7.00 11.69 4.99
C LYS A 4 -7.39 10.87 3.77
N TYR A 5 -7.21 9.56 3.85
CA TYR A 5 -7.50 8.60 2.78
C TYR A 5 -8.35 7.47 3.33
N LEU A 6 -9.34 7.05 2.55
CA LEU A 6 -10.22 5.93 2.89
C LEU A 6 -10.19 4.93 1.75
N PHE A 7 -9.67 3.75 2.02
CA PHE A 7 -9.60 2.64 1.09
C PHE A 7 -10.75 1.69 1.37
N ILE A 8 -11.66 1.57 0.40
CA ILE A 8 -12.83 0.70 0.50
C ILE A 8 -12.56 -0.52 -0.38
N THR A 9 -12.53 -1.68 0.25
CA THR A 9 -12.50 -2.97 -0.43
C THR A 9 -13.87 -3.65 -0.30
N LYS A 10 -14.06 -4.78 -0.97
CA LYS A 10 -15.31 -5.56 -0.90
C LYS A 10 -15.71 -5.91 0.55
N ASP A 11 -14.73 -6.28 1.37
CA ASP A 11 -14.99 -6.86 2.70
C ASP A 11 -14.51 -5.96 3.86
N LYS A 12 -13.63 -5.00 3.57
CA LYS A 12 -12.94 -4.19 4.59
C LYS A 12 -12.82 -2.73 4.19
N VAL A 13 -12.72 -1.87 5.19
CA VAL A 13 -12.44 -0.44 5.02
C VAL A 13 -11.20 -0.09 5.82
N PHE A 14 -10.26 0.60 5.20
CA PHE A 14 -9.03 1.07 5.82
C PHE A 14 -8.93 2.58 5.74
N SER A 15 -8.49 3.23 6.81
CA SER A 15 -8.29 4.68 6.85
C SER A 15 -6.83 5.01 7.09
N TYR A 16 -6.39 6.13 6.51
CA TYR A 16 -5.13 6.78 6.84
C TYR A 16 -5.37 8.27 7.13
N ASP A 17 -5.03 8.72 8.34
CA ASP A 17 -5.06 10.12 8.79
C ASP A 17 -3.72 10.54 9.43
N GLY A 18 -2.64 9.90 9.01
CA GLY A 18 -1.34 9.87 9.70
C GLY A 18 -1.15 8.63 10.59
N LYS A 19 -2.22 7.85 10.78
CA LYS A 19 -2.20 6.49 11.34
C LYS A 19 -3.00 5.55 10.43
N VAL A 20 -2.53 4.32 10.30
CA VAL A 20 -3.24 3.26 9.58
C VAL A 20 -4.23 2.56 10.51
N ARG A 21 -5.48 2.38 10.08
CA ARG A 21 -6.53 1.68 10.86
C ARG A 21 -7.48 0.90 9.96
N GLU A 22 -7.87 -0.29 10.40
CA GLU A 22 -9.05 -0.99 9.86
C GLU A 22 -10.32 -0.48 10.57
N MET A 23 -11.34 -0.12 9.80
CA MET A 23 -12.59 0.45 10.31
C MET A 23 -13.71 -0.59 10.29
N LYS A 24 -14.38 -0.79 11.44
CA LYS A 24 -15.56 -1.68 11.54
C LYS A 24 -16.85 -1.03 11.04
N LYS A 25 -16.95 0.30 11.11
CA LYS A 25 -18.10 1.10 10.63
C LYS A 25 -17.58 2.46 10.16
N VAL A 26 -18.02 2.90 8.99
CA VAL A 26 -17.77 4.24 8.47
C VAL A 26 -18.81 5.18 9.08
N LYS A 27 -18.39 6.04 10.02
CA LYS A 27 -19.32 6.97 10.69
C LYS A 27 -19.38 8.34 10.01
N GLU A 28 -18.25 8.81 9.46
CA GLU A 28 -18.13 10.12 8.80
C GLU A 28 -17.12 9.99 7.65
N LEU A 29 -17.49 10.46 6.45
CA LEU A 29 -16.64 10.47 5.25
C LEU A 29 -15.98 11.83 5.00
N ASP A 30 -16.34 12.85 5.78
CA ASP A 30 -15.92 14.22 5.52
C ASP A 30 -14.40 14.40 5.56
N GLY A 31 -13.87 14.94 4.47
CA GLY A 31 -12.45 15.23 4.28
C GLY A 31 -11.59 14.02 3.90
N TYR A 32 -12.19 12.84 3.65
CA TYR A 32 -11.46 11.69 3.11
C TYR A 32 -11.42 11.70 1.58
N GLU A 33 -10.24 11.46 1.00
CA GLU A 33 -10.14 10.99 -0.37
C GLU A 33 -10.52 9.50 -0.40
N ILE A 34 -11.64 9.19 -1.05
CA ILE A 34 -12.15 7.81 -1.16
C ILE A 34 -11.47 7.10 -2.32
N ARG A 35 -10.96 5.90 -2.06
CA ARG A 35 -10.31 5.02 -3.03
C ARG A 35 -10.93 3.65 -3.00
N LEU A 36 -11.46 3.22 -4.13
CA LEU A 36 -11.93 1.85 -4.30
C LEU A 36 -10.74 0.95 -4.59
N ALA A 37 -10.63 -0.11 -3.83
CA ALA A 37 -9.43 -0.92 -3.78
C ALA A 37 -9.75 -2.41 -3.72
N ARG A 38 -8.80 -3.20 -4.19
CA ARG A 38 -8.76 -4.65 -4.00
C ARG A 38 -7.39 -5.05 -3.44
N PRO A 39 -7.26 -6.25 -2.84
CA PRO A 39 -5.95 -6.75 -2.42
C PRO A 39 -4.97 -6.77 -3.59
N MET A 40 -3.77 -6.25 -3.36
CA MET A 40 -2.68 -6.32 -4.34
C MET A 40 -2.08 -7.73 -4.36
N ILE A 41 -1.78 -8.22 -5.56
CA ILE A 41 -1.04 -9.48 -5.73
C ILE A 41 0.45 -9.24 -5.47
N VAL A 42 1.04 -10.05 -4.59
CA VAL A 42 2.49 -10.14 -4.36
C VAL A 42 3.01 -11.52 -4.72
N TYR A 43 4.30 -11.60 -5.04
CA TYR A 43 4.95 -12.83 -5.45
C TYR A 43 6.01 -13.20 -4.43
N ASP A 44 5.81 -14.32 -3.76
CA ASP A 44 6.84 -14.91 -2.91
C ASP A 44 7.74 -15.81 -3.76
N VAL A 45 9.04 -15.54 -3.74
CA VAL A 45 10.06 -16.35 -4.42
C VAL A 45 10.86 -17.03 -3.32
N GLU A 46 10.77 -18.36 -3.25
CA GLU A 46 11.35 -19.17 -2.16
C GLU A 46 12.86 -19.00 -2.05
N GLU A 47 13.55 -18.76 -3.16
CA GLU A 47 15.01 -18.67 -3.23
C GLU A 47 15.56 -17.26 -2.90
N LEU A 48 14.68 -16.28 -2.67
CA LEU A 48 15.06 -14.89 -2.46
C LEU A 48 14.66 -14.43 -1.07
N GLU A 49 15.63 -14.26 -0.16
CA GLU A 49 15.36 -13.78 1.19
C GLU A 49 15.38 -12.25 1.28
N LEU A 50 14.74 -11.70 2.31
CA LEU A 50 14.74 -10.25 2.54
C LEU A 50 16.17 -9.71 2.70
N GLN A 51 17.07 -10.49 3.31
CA GLN A 51 18.47 -10.09 3.50
C GLN A 51 19.21 -9.92 2.17
N ASP A 52 18.95 -10.78 1.18
CA ASP A 52 19.61 -10.76 -0.12
C ASP A 52 19.17 -9.51 -0.90
N LEU A 53 17.91 -9.11 -0.71
CA LEU A 53 17.38 -7.85 -1.21
C LEU A 53 18.05 -6.64 -0.53
N MET A 54 18.33 -6.68 0.77
CA MET A 54 18.92 -5.52 1.49
C MET A 54 20.28 -5.10 0.94
N GLU A 55 21.07 -6.04 0.43
CA GLU A 55 22.41 -5.76 -0.11
C GLU A 55 22.35 -5.12 -1.51
N VAL A 56 21.29 -5.40 -2.27
CA VAL A 56 21.13 -4.96 -3.66
C VAL A 56 20.25 -3.72 -3.79
N LEU A 57 19.29 -3.54 -2.87
CA LEU A 57 18.34 -2.43 -2.91
C LEU A 57 18.99 -1.09 -2.55
N SER A 58 18.72 -0.07 -3.36
CA SER A 58 19.18 1.29 -3.13
C SER A 58 18.07 2.32 -3.32
N GLY A 59 18.34 3.56 -2.89
CA GLY A 59 17.42 4.67 -3.06
C GLY A 59 16.07 4.47 -2.36
N PRO A 60 14.94 4.82 -3.00
CA PRO A 60 13.62 4.76 -2.37
C PRO A 60 13.19 3.36 -1.92
N LEU A 61 13.70 2.30 -2.56
CA LEU A 61 13.40 0.91 -2.16
C LEU A 61 14.04 0.53 -0.84
N LYS A 62 15.19 1.15 -0.47
CA LYS A 62 15.78 0.93 0.84
C LYS A 62 14.88 1.47 1.96
N LEU A 63 14.13 2.55 1.69
CA LEU A 63 13.16 3.12 2.62
C LEU A 63 11.92 2.23 2.80
N VAL A 64 11.60 1.39 1.82
CA VAL A 64 10.49 0.41 1.91
C VAL A 64 10.80 -0.67 2.94
N LEU A 65 12.08 -0.98 3.16
CA LEU A 65 12.49 -1.95 4.18
C LEU A 65 12.15 -1.48 5.61
N ASP A 66 12.07 -0.17 5.84
CA ASP A 66 11.68 0.39 7.15
C ASP A 66 10.20 0.12 7.48
N LEU A 67 9.38 -0.25 6.48
CA LEU A 67 7.97 -0.56 6.68
C LEU A 67 7.74 -1.77 7.60
N ARG A 68 8.70 -2.69 7.70
CA ARG A 68 8.62 -3.85 8.60
C ARG A 68 8.46 -3.51 10.08
N PHE A 69 8.69 -2.26 10.46
CA PHE A 69 8.62 -1.78 11.85
C PHE A 69 7.45 -0.83 12.11
N THR A 70 6.49 -0.72 11.19
CA THR A 70 5.32 0.16 11.33
C THR A 70 4.11 -0.44 10.63
N ASP A 71 2.91 -0.02 11.02
CA ASP A 71 1.74 -0.22 10.15
C ASP A 71 1.86 0.67 8.91
N PHE A 72 1.43 0.13 7.78
CA PHE A 72 1.43 0.81 6.51
C PHE A 72 0.32 0.33 5.58
N ILE A 73 -0.01 1.17 4.59
CA ILE A 73 -0.81 0.84 3.42
C ILE A 73 0.07 1.09 2.19
N VAL A 74 0.24 0.10 1.33
CA VAL A 74 0.73 0.31 -0.04
C VAL A 74 -0.48 0.31 -0.96
N TYR A 75 -0.62 1.35 -1.76
CA TYR A 75 -1.69 1.49 -2.74
C TYR A 75 -1.09 1.69 -4.13
N VAL A 76 -1.43 0.81 -5.06
CA VAL A 76 -1.02 0.90 -6.46
C VAL A 76 -2.16 1.51 -7.26
N ASP A 77 -1.87 2.59 -8.00
CA ASP A 77 -2.79 3.15 -8.98
C ASP A 77 -2.29 2.81 -10.38
N HIS A 78 -2.95 1.81 -10.98
CA HIS A 78 -2.68 1.32 -12.32
C HIS A 78 -3.07 2.30 -13.43
N TYR A 79 -4.00 3.24 -13.17
CA TYR A 79 -4.41 4.25 -14.16
C TYR A 79 -3.38 5.37 -14.23
N SER A 80 -3.04 5.96 -13.07
CA SER A 80 -2.09 7.07 -13.01
C SER A 80 -0.62 6.62 -12.97
N LYS A 81 -0.37 5.31 -12.95
CA LYS A 81 0.97 4.71 -12.94
C LYS A 81 1.82 5.23 -11.79
N LYS A 82 1.33 5.04 -10.56
CA LYS A 82 2.08 5.33 -9.32
C LYS A 82 1.87 4.26 -8.26
N VAL A 83 2.84 4.18 -7.34
CA VAL A 83 2.72 3.41 -6.10
C VAL A 83 2.84 4.37 -4.94
N GLU A 84 1.83 4.39 -4.08
CA GLU A 84 1.75 5.27 -2.93
C GLU A 84 1.88 4.46 -1.65
N ILE A 85 2.71 4.94 -0.73
CA ILE A 85 2.99 4.27 0.54
C ILE A 85 2.59 5.24 1.65
N PHE A 86 1.66 4.78 2.49
CA PHE A 86 1.15 5.50 3.66
C PHE A 86 1.60 4.76 4.91
N ALA A 87 2.38 5.39 5.77
CA ALA A 87 2.92 4.78 6.99
C ALA A 87 2.64 5.65 8.21
N ASN A 88 2.59 5.03 9.40
CA ASN A 88 2.33 5.76 10.64
C ASN A 88 3.30 6.94 10.83
N LYS A 89 2.85 7.91 11.62
CA LYS A 89 3.53 9.20 11.88
C LYS A 89 3.50 10.14 10.67
N GLY A 90 2.45 10.05 9.84
CA GLY A 90 2.25 10.97 8.72
C GLY A 90 3.20 10.75 7.55
N LYS A 91 3.89 9.60 7.50
CA LYS A 91 4.85 9.30 6.44
C LYS A 91 4.10 8.94 5.15
N TYR A 92 4.42 9.66 4.09
CA TYR A 92 3.93 9.41 2.74
C TYR A 92 5.09 9.39 1.77
N LEU A 93 5.10 8.40 0.88
CA LEU A 93 6.08 8.27 -0.19
C LEU A 93 5.34 7.86 -1.47
N GLU A 94 5.61 8.57 -2.56
CA GLU A 94 5.17 8.16 -3.89
C GLU A 94 6.37 7.60 -4.66
N LEU A 95 6.19 6.45 -5.29
CA LEU A 95 7.17 5.78 -6.11
C LEU A 95 6.65 5.65 -7.55
N PRO A 96 7.55 5.81 -8.54
CA PRO A 96 7.23 5.48 -9.93
C PRO A 96 6.72 4.04 -10.09
N TYR A 97 5.77 3.84 -11.00
CA TYR A 97 5.23 2.50 -11.32
C TYR A 97 6.28 1.48 -11.75
N SER A 98 7.42 1.93 -12.28
CA SER A 98 8.54 1.07 -12.66
C SER A 98 9.12 0.26 -11.49
N TYR A 99 8.90 0.71 -10.24
CA TYR A 99 9.31 -0.02 -9.05
C TYR A 99 8.38 -1.19 -8.70
N LEU A 100 7.16 -1.23 -9.24
CA LEU A 100 6.12 -2.19 -8.83
C LEU A 100 6.56 -3.67 -8.93
N PRO A 101 7.22 -4.14 -10.01
CA PRO A 101 7.63 -5.54 -10.10
C PRO A 101 8.54 -5.94 -8.94
N LEU A 102 9.55 -5.12 -8.62
CA LEU A 102 10.48 -5.38 -7.52
C LEU A 102 9.80 -5.23 -6.16
N LEU A 103 8.95 -4.20 -6.00
CA LEU A 103 8.17 -3.98 -4.78
C LEU A 103 7.30 -5.18 -4.42
N ARG A 104 6.70 -5.87 -5.40
CA ARG A 104 5.87 -7.05 -5.14
C ARG A 104 6.66 -8.18 -4.49
N TYR A 105 7.93 -8.35 -4.84
CA TYR A 105 8.81 -9.33 -4.16
C TYR A 105 9.20 -8.86 -2.77
N VAL A 106 9.60 -7.59 -2.62
CA VAL A 106 9.99 -7.03 -1.32
C VAL A 106 8.83 -7.08 -0.32
N LEU A 107 7.64 -6.66 -0.74
CA LEU A 107 6.45 -6.61 0.10
C LEU A 107 5.93 -8.01 0.46
N ALA A 108 6.17 -9.03 -0.36
CA ALA A 108 5.86 -10.42 0.01
C ALA A 108 6.64 -10.87 1.26
N LYS A 109 7.85 -10.31 1.47
CA LYS A 109 8.74 -10.66 2.58
C LYS A 109 8.59 -9.75 3.80
N ILE A 110 7.83 -8.66 3.70
CA ILE A 110 7.59 -7.74 4.82
C ILE A 110 6.31 -8.17 5.55
N PRO A 111 6.41 -8.59 6.82
CA PRO A 111 5.23 -8.97 7.59
C PRO A 111 4.43 -7.75 8.00
N GLY A 112 3.10 -7.89 7.98
CA GLY A 112 2.18 -6.82 8.34
C GLY A 112 2.09 -5.75 7.25
N GLY A 113 0.99 -4.99 7.29
CA GLY A 113 0.67 -4.00 6.27
C GLY A 113 -0.51 -4.40 5.38
N ILE A 114 -1.10 -3.38 4.75
CA ILE A 114 -2.28 -3.52 3.90
C ILE A 114 -1.85 -3.21 2.47
N LEU A 115 -1.87 -4.22 1.62
CA LEU A 115 -1.42 -4.12 0.23
C LEU A 115 -2.64 -4.04 -0.69
N LEU A 116 -2.79 -2.92 -1.38
CA LEU A 116 -3.96 -2.58 -2.16
C LEU A 116 -3.59 -2.10 -3.54
N GLU A 117 -4.51 -2.28 -4.48
CA GLU A 117 -4.45 -1.70 -5.81
C GLU A 117 -5.84 -1.16 -6.18
N ASN A 118 -5.89 -0.16 -7.07
CA ASN A 118 -7.14 0.42 -7.55
C ASN A 118 -8.04 -0.68 -8.15
N ALA A 119 -9.31 -0.63 -7.80
CA ALA A 119 -10.34 -1.49 -8.38
C ALA A 119 -11.14 -0.70 -9.41
N ASP A 120 -11.40 -1.32 -10.56
CA ASP A 120 -12.46 -0.88 -11.46
C ASP A 120 -13.82 -1.15 -10.80
N LEU A 121 -14.71 -0.16 -10.82
CA LEU A 121 -16.14 -0.40 -10.63
C LEU A 121 -16.69 -1.00 -11.91
N SER A 122 -16.48 -2.30 -12.15
CA SER A 122 -17.34 -3.02 -13.08
C SER A 122 -18.60 -3.42 -12.30
N PHE A 123 -19.67 -2.65 -12.45
CA PHE A 123 -21.00 -3.15 -12.17
C PHE A 123 -21.28 -4.20 -13.23
N GLU A 124 -21.13 -5.48 -12.89
CA GLU A 124 -21.77 -6.53 -13.67
C GLU A 124 -23.26 -6.49 -13.29
N ASP A 125 -24.09 -6.10 -14.27
CA ASP A 125 -25.55 -6.13 -14.21
C ASP A 125 -26.08 -7.58 -14.14
#